data_AF-A0A2K8U9C0-F1
#
_entry.id   AF-A0A2K8U9C0-F1
#
_cell.length_a   1.000
_cell.length_b   1.000
_cell.length_c   1.000
_cell.angle_alpha   90.00
_cell.angle_beta   90.00
_cell.angle_gamma   90.00
#
_symmetry.space_group_name_H-M   'P 1'
#
loop_
_entity.id
_entity.type
_entity.pdbx_description
1 polymer ?
#
loop_
_entity_poly.entity_id
_entity_poly.type
_entity_poly.pdbx_seq_one_letter_code
_entity_poly.pdbx_strand_id
1 'polypeptide(L)'
;MRIPSCAGPGASYRPAALRKLSGATAEMLSTKEFVDARLYPDEPTLIQDALRHLVRARPELRIDLAVHKYGAGDISLAKVAELAGISWAQMKDVLLEKGVAPRLGPDDTDEARDEAEVLRAASRTLP
;
A
#
# COMPACT_ATOMS: atom_id res chain seq x y z
N MET A 1 9.09 -23.34 56.92
CA MET A 1 9.54 -22.19 56.10
C MET A 1 8.30 -21.56 55.46
N ARG A 2 8.30 -20.24 55.27
CA ARG A 2 7.17 -19.29 55.12
C ARG A 2 6.13 -19.58 53.98
N ILE A 3 4.86 -19.29 54.33
CA ILE A 3 3.64 -18.84 53.59
C ILE A 3 3.99 -17.89 52.39
N PRO A 4 3.18 -17.62 51.32
CA PRO A 4 1.71 -17.67 51.27
C PRO A 4 1.00 -17.96 49.89
N SER A 5 -0.28 -18.33 49.89
CA SER A 5 -1.46 -17.51 49.51
C SER A 5 -1.53 -17.03 48.05
N CYS A 6 -2.59 -17.44 47.34
CA CYS A 6 -3.68 -16.57 46.88
C CYS A 6 -4.55 -17.29 45.83
N ALA A 7 -5.87 -17.35 46.14
CA ALA A 7 -7.02 -17.11 45.26
C ALA A 7 -7.07 -17.79 43.86
N GLY A 8 -8.08 -18.53 43.44
CA GLY A 8 -9.44 -18.86 43.91
C GLY A 8 -10.11 -19.65 42.78
N PRO A 9 -11.22 -20.39 43.03
CA PRO A 9 -11.82 -21.28 42.04
C PRO A 9 -12.88 -20.57 41.19
N GLY A 10 -12.90 -20.85 39.89
CA GLY A 10 -14.13 -20.76 39.09
C GLY A 10 -14.36 -19.46 38.32
N ALA A 11 -13.81 -19.39 37.12
CA ALA A 11 -14.53 -18.83 35.98
C ALA A 11 -14.06 -19.57 34.73
N SER A 12 -14.78 -20.64 34.40
CA SER A 12 -14.73 -21.31 33.11
C SER A 12 -15.12 -20.28 32.03
N TYR A 13 -14.13 -19.59 31.46
CA TYR A 13 -14.36 -18.86 30.22
C TYR A 13 -14.28 -19.84 29.06
N ARG A 14 -15.45 -20.34 28.65
CA ARG A 14 -15.65 -21.02 27.36
C ARG A 14 -16.32 -20.05 26.40
N PRO A 15 -15.62 -19.45 25.42
CA PRO A 15 -16.31 -18.87 24.29
C PRO A 15 -16.66 -19.99 23.29
N ALA A 16 -17.95 -20.14 23.05
CA ALA A 16 -18.58 -21.05 22.11
C ALA A 16 -18.38 -20.61 20.64
N ALA A 17 -17.13 -20.47 20.19
CA ALA A 17 -16.84 -20.01 18.84
C ALA A 17 -15.72 -20.82 18.13
N LEU A 18 -15.58 -22.10 18.48
CA LEU A 18 -14.88 -23.12 17.68
C LEU A 18 -15.68 -23.46 16.40
N ARG A 19 -15.96 -22.46 15.56
CA ARG A 19 -16.73 -22.65 14.35
C ARG A 19 -16.32 -21.66 13.27
N LYS A 20 -15.09 -21.77 12.76
CA LYS A 20 -14.71 -21.74 11.32
C LYS A 20 -13.21 -22.08 11.18
N LEU A 21 -12.88 -23.38 11.18
CA LEU A 21 -11.55 -23.90 10.84
C LEU A 21 -11.29 -23.80 9.32
N SER A 22 -11.15 -22.59 8.78
CA SER A 22 -10.83 -22.37 7.35
C SER A 22 -9.74 -21.31 7.10
N GLY A 23 -9.16 -20.66 8.12
CA GLY A 23 -8.20 -19.55 7.97
C GLY A 23 -6.91 -19.67 8.80
N ALA A 24 -6.60 -20.86 9.33
CA ALA A 24 -5.75 -21.06 10.51
C ALA A 24 -4.23 -20.82 10.38
N THR A 25 -3.74 -20.08 9.38
CA THR A 25 -2.35 -19.58 9.38
C THR A 25 -2.22 -18.06 9.26
N ALA A 26 -3.27 -17.35 8.82
CA ALA A 26 -3.24 -15.89 8.72
C ALA A 26 -3.84 -15.17 9.95
N GLU A 27 -4.59 -15.87 10.81
CA GLU A 27 -5.33 -15.24 11.91
C GLU A 27 -4.54 -15.05 13.23
N MET A 28 -3.25 -15.38 13.29
CA MET A 28 -2.51 -15.38 14.57
C MET A 28 -1.66 -14.13 14.84
N LEU A 29 -1.66 -13.14 13.95
CA LEU A 29 -0.82 -11.94 14.10
C LEU A 29 -1.67 -10.68 13.89
N SER A 30 -1.80 -9.89 14.95
CA SER A 30 -2.44 -8.58 14.96
C SER A 30 -1.37 -7.47 15.00
N THR A 31 -1.63 -6.35 14.33
CA THR A 31 -0.76 -5.16 14.38
C THR A 31 -0.50 -4.69 15.82
N LYS A 32 -1.51 -4.81 16.68
CA LYS A 32 -1.42 -4.43 18.11
C LYS A 32 -0.40 -5.25 18.89
N GLU A 33 -0.30 -6.55 18.62
CA GLU A 33 0.60 -7.45 19.35
C GLU A 33 2.06 -7.05 19.17
N PHE A 34 2.44 -6.50 18.01
CA PHE A 34 3.80 -6.01 17.75
C PHE A 34 4.10 -4.72 18.50
N VAL A 35 3.11 -3.84 18.66
CA VAL A 35 3.27 -2.59 19.42
C VAL A 35 3.31 -2.88 20.92
N ASP A 36 2.43 -3.76 21.40
CA ASP A 36 2.38 -4.20 22.79
C ASP A 36 3.68 -4.92 23.21
N ALA A 37 4.23 -5.74 22.30
CA ALA A 37 5.55 -6.37 22.47
C ALA A 37 6.73 -5.39 22.31
N ARG A 38 6.48 -4.10 22.04
CA ARG A 38 7.48 -3.04 21.79
C ARG A 38 8.44 -3.33 20.64
N LEU A 39 8.02 -4.11 19.65
CA LEU A 39 8.80 -4.37 18.43
C LEU A 39 8.72 -3.21 17.43
N TYR A 40 7.62 -2.46 17.46
CA TYR A 40 7.41 -1.23 16.70
C TYR A 40 6.87 -0.12 17.62
N PRO A 41 7.15 1.16 17.30
CA PRO A 41 6.67 2.29 18.10
C PRO A 41 5.15 2.49 18.03
N ASP A 42 4.54 2.16 16.90
CA ASP A 42 3.12 2.37 16.61
C ASP A 42 2.67 1.51 15.42
N GLU A 43 1.34 1.31 15.29
CA GLU A 43 0.75 0.52 14.20
C GLU A 43 1.00 1.14 12.81
N PRO A 44 0.86 2.46 12.57
CA PRO A 44 1.18 3.07 11.28
C PRO A 44 2.61 2.77 10.79
N THR A 45 3.61 2.85 11.66
CA THR A 45 5.01 2.56 11.32
C THR A 45 5.18 1.11 10.90
N LEU A 46 4.55 0.17 11.63
CA LEU A 46 4.54 -1.24 11.26
C LEU A 46 3.87 -1.48 9.91
N ILE A 47 2.70 -0.87 9.68
CA ILE A 47 1.96 -1.01 8.42
C ILE A 47 2.78 -0.50 7.25
N GLN A 48 3.44 0.66 7.39
CA GLN A 48 4.31 1.17 6.33
C GLN A 48 5.46 0.23 6.01
N ASP A 49 6.07 -0.36 7.04
CA ASP A 49 7.19 -1.28 6.83
C ASP A 49 6.71 -2.62 6.23
N ALA A 50 5.55 -3.13 6.65
CA ALA A 50 4.92 -4.31 6.07
C ALA A 50 4.57 -4.09 4.59
N LEU A 51 3.98 -2.94 4.23
CA LEU A 51 3.70 -2.57 2.84
C LEU A 51 4.97 -2.49 2.00
N ARG A 52 6.05 -1.92 2.56
CA ARG A 52 7.35 -1.86 1.90
C ARG A 52 7.91 -3.25 1.60
N HIS A 53 7.81 -4.17 2.55
CA HIS A 53 8.24 -5.55 2.37
C HIS A 53 7.34 -6.31 1.37
N LEU A 54 6.02 -6.11 1.44
CA LEU A 54 5.06 -6.71 0.52
C LEU A 54 5.37 -6.33 -0.94
N VAL A 55 5.56 -5.04 -1.20
CA VAL A 55 5.82 -4.54 -2.56
C VAL A 55 7.21 -4.95 -3.06
N ARG A 56 8.21 -5.10 -2.17
CA ARG A 56 9.52 -5.66 -2.54
C ARG A 56 9.43 -7.14 -2.90
N ALA A 57 8.65 -7.91 -2.15
CA ALA A 57 8.47 -9.35 -2.39
C ALA A 57 7.58 -9.64 -3.60
N ARG A 58 6.66 -8.72 -3.93
CA ARG A 58 5.72 -8.82 -5.06
C ARG A 58 5.67 -7.50 -5.84
N PRO A 59 6.70 -7.23 -6.68
CA PRO A 59 6.74 -6.01 -7.49
C PRO A 59 5.53 -5.83 -8.40
N GLU A 60 4.87 -6.92 -8.79
CA GLU A 60 3.68 -6.91 -9.65
C GLU A 60 2.51 -6.19 -8.99
N LEU A 61 2.37 -6.28 -7.65
CA LEU A 61 1.33 -5.56 -6.90
C LEU A 61 1.51 -4.04 -7.01
N ARG A 62 2.75 -3.57 -7.15
CA ARG A 62 3.07 -2.15 -7.36
C ARG A 62 2.49 -1.67 -8.69
N ILE A 63 2.66 -2.49 -9.72
CA ILE A 63 2.17 -2.22 -11.08
C ILE A 63 0.64 -2.24 -11.08
N ASP A 64 0.02 -3.25 -10.50
CA ASP A 64 -1.45 -3.35 -10.44
C ASP A 64 -2.08 -2.18 -9.67
N LEU A 65 -1.47 -1.76 -8.55
CA LEU A 65 -1.91 -0.58 -7.81
C LEU A 65 -1.76 0.70 -8.63
N ALA A 66 -0.67 0.82 -9.39
CA ALA A 66 -0.43 1.97 -10.26
C ALA A 66 -1.49 2.03 -11.39
N VAL A 67 -1.82 0.89 -12.01
CA VAL A 67 -2.87 0.79 -13.04
C VAL A 67 -4.25 1.14 -12.46
N HIS A 68 -4.57 0.66 -11.26
CA HIS A 68 -5.82 1.00 -10.58
C HIS A 68 -5.95 2.51 -10.35
N LYS A 69 -4.89 3.16 -9.85
CA LYS A 69 -4.85 4.62 -9.66
C LYS A 69 -4.95 5.40 -10.97
N TYR A 70 -4.35 4.89 -12.05
CA TYR A 70 -4.47 5.50 -13.37
C TYR A 70 -5.91 5.43 -13.90
N GLY A 71 -6.58 4.28 -13.75
CA GLY A 71 -7.97 4.10 -14.18
C GLY A 71 -8.94 5.02 -13.44
N ALA A 72 -8.65 5.37 -12.18
CA ALA A 72 -9.42 6.34 -11.41
C ALA A 72 -9.27 7.79 -11.91
N GLY A 73 -8.28 8.08 -12.76
CA GLY A 73 -8.01 9.43 -13.29
C GLY A 73 -7.25 10.34 -12.33
N ASP A 74 -6.70 9.79 -11.25
CA ASP A 74 -6.07 10.59 -10.18
C ASP A 74 -4.66 11.10 -10.56
N ILE A 75 -4.02 10.51 -11.57
CA ILE A 75 -2.59 10.70 -11.87
C ILE A 75 -2.24 10.50 -13.35
N SER A 76 -1.25 11.26 -13.83
CA SER A 76 -0.70 11.15 -15.19
C SER A 76 0.09 9.86 -15.42
N LEU A 77 0.26 9.46 -16.69
CA LEU A 77 1.00 8.24 -17.06
C LEU A 77 2.46 8.24 -16.54
N ALA A 78 3.12 9.41 -16.58
CA ALA A 78 4.48 9.55 -16.05
C ALA A 78 4.52 9.31 -14.54
N LYS A 79 3.53 9.83 -13.80
CA LYS A 79 3.44 9.64 -12.35
C LYS A 79 3.15 8.19 -11.98
N VAL A 80 2.33 7.51 -12.78
CA VAL A 80 2.03 6.08 -12.64
C VAL A 80 3.27 5.24 -12.89
N ALA A 81 4.07 5.55 -13.91
CA ALA A 81 5.31 4.84 -14.21
C ALA A 81 6.33 4.96 -13.06
N GLU A 82 6.49 6.17 -12.50
CA GLU A 82 7.31 6.40 -11.28
C GLU A 82 6.78 5.57 -10.10
N LEU A 83 5.46 5.58 -9.88
CA LEU A 83 4.83 4.78 -8.84
C LEU A 83 5.01 3.29 -9.07
N ALA A 84 5.02 2.80 -10.30
CA ALA A 84 5.26 1.41 -10.64
C ALA A 84 6.76 1.02 -10.57
N GLY A 85 7.67 2.01 -10.63
CA GLY A 85 9.11 1.77 -10.64
C GLY A 85 9.65 1.25 -11.97
N ILE A 86 8.95 1.53 -13.08
CA ILE A 86 9.32 1.11 -14.43
C ILE A 86 9.41 2.31 -15.36
N SER A 87 10.01 2.13 -16.54
CA SER A 87 10.05 3.21 -17.53
C SER A 87 8.67 3.55 -18.06
N TRP A 88 8.51 4.79 -18.53
CA TRP A 88 7.28 5.26 -19.18
C TRP A 88 6.85 4.36 -20.34
N ALA A 89 7.81 3.91 -21.16
CA ALA A 89 7.54 3.03 -22.29
C ALA A 89 6.97 1.68 -21.83
N GLN A 90 7.59 1.06 -20.82
CA GLN A 90 7.08 -0.19 -20.23
C GLN A 90 5.69 -0.02 -19.61
N MET A 91 5.45 1.11 -18.94
CA MET A 91 4.13 1.38 -18.35
C MET A 91 3.04 1.49 -19.42
N LYS A 92 3.35 2.12 -20.55
CA LYS A 92 2.43 2.19 -21.69
C LYS A 92 2.05 0.79 -22.19
N ASP A 93 3.03 -0.10 -22.32
CA ASP A 93 2.79 -1.48 -22.77
C ASP A 93 1.93 -2.26 -21.76
N VAL A 94 2.21 -2.12 -20.45
CA VAL A 94 1.39 -2.71 -19.38
C VAL A 94 -0.07 -2.27 -19.43
N LEU A 95 -0.33 -0.98 -19.68
CA LEU A 95 -1.70 -0.46 -19.79
C LEU A 95 -2.42 -1.05 -20.99
N LEU A 96 -1.75 -1.12 -22.14
CA LEU A 96 -2.31 -1.73 -23.35
C LEU A 96 -2.63 -3.22 -23.14
N GLU A 97 -1.73 -3.97 -22.52
CA GLU A 97 -1.95 -5.39 -22.17
C GLU A 97 -3.16 -5.57 -21.23
N LYS A 98 -3.36 -4.64 -20.31
CA LYS A 98 -4.50 -4.65 -19.36
C LYS A 98 -5.78 -4.02 -19.95
N GLY A 99 -5.78 -3.66 -21.23
CA GLY A 99 -6.94 -3.09 -21.92
C GLY A 99 -7.28 -1.66 -21.49
N VAL A 100 -6.35 -0.96 -20.83
CA VAL A 100 -6.50 0.44 -20.44
C VAL A 100 -5.84 1.30 -21.52
N ALA A 101 -6.65 2.07 -22.25
CA ALA A 101 -6.13 2.98 -23.27
C ALA A 101 -5.28 4.08 -22.61
N PRO A 102 -3.98 4.24 -22.98
CA PRO A 102 -3.18 5.34 -22.50
C PRO A 102 -3.77 6.67 -22.94
N ARG A 103 -4.10 7.55 -21.98
CA ARG A 103 -4.37 8.98 -22.22
C ARG A 103 -3.12 9.61 -22.82
N LEU A 104 -3.21 9.98 -24.09
CA LEU A 104 -2.16 10.66 -24.85
C LEU A 104 -2.57 12.11 -25.01
N GLY A 105 -1.99 12.97 -24.18
CA GLY A 105 -2.30 14.40 -24.12
C GLY A 105 -3.12 14.77 -22.88
N PRO A 106 -3.19 16.08 -22.58
CA PRO A 106 -3.98 16.61 -21.48
C PRO A 106 -5.49 16.42 -21.75
N ASP A 107 -6.25 16.16 -20.69
CA ASP A 107 -7.70 15.91 -20.78
C ASP A 107 -8.47 17.18 -21.19
N ASP A 108 -7.96 18.34 -20.80
CA ASP A 108 -8.49 19.65 -21.16
C ASP A 108 -7.40 20.71 -21.37
N THR A 109 -7.83 21.90 -21.79
CA THR A 109 -6.93 23.03 -22.07
C THR A 109 -6.29 23.63 -20.83
N ASP A 110 -6.86 23.42 -19.65
CA ASP A 110 -6.37 23.96 -18.39
C ASP A 110 -5.23 23.08 -17.85
N GLU A 111 -5.39 21.75 -17.88
CA GLU A 111 -4.31 20.80 -17.59
C GLU A 111 -3.14 20.97 -18.57
N ALA A 112 -3.43 21.16 -19.85
CA ALA A 112 -2.43 21.48 -20.87
C ALA A 112 -1.62 22.74 -20.53
N ARG A 113 -2.30 23.75 -19.96
CA ARG A 113 -1.72 25.03 -19.61
C ARG A 113 -0.84 24.92 -18.36
N ASP A 114 -1.29 24.19 -17.36
CA ASP A 114 -0.55 23.93 -16.12
C ASP A 114 0.74 23.16 -16.42
N GLU A 115 0.66 22.09 -17.23
CA GLU A 115 1.84 21.35 -17.66
C GLU A 115 2.83 22.23 -18.44
N ALA A 116 2.32 23.06 -19.35
CA ALA A 116 3.15 23.99 -20.11
C ALA A 116 3.78 25.08 -19.23
N GLU A 117 3.11 25.50 -18.16
CA GLU A 117 3.63 26.48 -17.21
C GLU A 117 4.76 25.89 -16.36
N VAL A 118 4.60 24.66 -15.87
CA VAL A 118 5.66 23.92 -15.16
C VAL A 118 6.90 23.76 -16.05
N LEU A 119 6.73 23.38 -17.32
CA LEU A 119 7.84 23.25 -18.26
C LEU A 119 8.53 24.59 -18.54
N ARG A 120 7.77 25.68 -18.73
CA ARG A 120 8.32 27.04 -18.92
C ARG A 120 9.01 27.58 -17.67
N ALA A 121 8.59 27.17 -16.48
CA ALA A 121 9.24 27.55 -15.23
C ALA A 121 10.58 26.81 -15.09
N ALA A 122 10.58 25.50 -15.33
CA ALA A 122 11.80 24.68 -15.31
C ALA A 122 12.83 25.11 -16.36
N SER A 123 12.39 25.46 -17.57
CA SER A 123 13.28 25.95 -18.63
C SER A 123 13.93 27.31 -18.31
N ARG A 124 13.34 28.10 -17.40
CA ARG A 124 13.87 29.40 -16.97
C ARG A 124 14.88 29.31 -15.83
N THR A 125 14.92 28.19 -15.11
CA THR A 125 15.84 27.95 -13.99
C THR A 125 17.01 27.03 -14.35
N LEU A 126 17.09 26.56 -15.61
CA LEU A 126 18.27 25.89 -16.16
C LEU A 126 19.39 26.92 -16.40
N PRO A 127 20.61 26.70 -15.87
CA PRO A 127 21.75 27.60 -16.04
C PRO A 127 22.28 27.68 -17.48
#